data_AF-A0A328EJ92-F1
#
_entry.id   AF-A0A328EJ92-F1
#
_cell.length_a   1.000
_cell.length_b   1.000
_cell.length_c   1.000
_cell.angle_alpha   90.00
_cell.angle_beta   90.00
_cell.angle_gamma   90.00
#
_symmetry.space_group_name_H-M   'P 1'
#
loop_
_entity.id
_entity.type
_entity.pdbx_description
1 polymer ?
#
loop_
_entity_poly.entity_id
_entity_poly.type
_entity_poly.pdbx_seq_one_letter_code
_entity_poly.pdbx_strand_id
1 'polypeptide(L)'
;MGEGCTSLVPCYTQTYRDYPSDRIRDGVGPRGVTGCTPTALSIIMGYYDRNGYPNMVSGYAPAKTEKHYYESDDNDGERTIRELQTKLGDAMNTYLSKSGGSTNTFRIPYGIYYIRDNTYSYNPRISYNVIRANNSLFGSIKSEIKSGRPLLVNLSIDGEDNGHSIVVYGYYKDSLIANFGWGANISANLRVNMNGNNYTINGKGGNMSGVVKEAFGLTFNY
;
A
#
# COMPACT_ATOMS: atom_id res chain seq x y z
N MET A 1 -19.30 -6.15 -16.74
CA MET A 1 -18.78 -5.38 -15.59
C MET A 1 -17.39 -5.93 -15.32
N GLY A 2 -16.35 -5.20 -15.72
CA GLY A 2 -14.97 -5.70 -15.69
C GLY A 2 -14.49 -5.93 -14.27
N GLU A 3 -13.64 -6.95 -14.09
CA GLU A 3 -12.92 -7.20 -12.84
C GLU A 3 -12.31 -5.89 -12.31
N GLY A 4 -12.39 -5.67 -11.00
CA GLY A 4 -11.89 -4.45 -10.34
C GLY A 4 -10.39 -4.19 -10.50
N CYS A 5 -9.66 -5.09 -11.17
CA CYS A 5 -8.22 -5.04 -11.43
C CYS A 5 -7.81 -4.66 -12.84
N THR A 6 -8.53 -3.72 -13.43
CA THR A 6 -8.10 -3.06 -14.68
C THR A 6 -7.39 -1.73 -14.41
N SER A 7 -6.86 -1.53 -13.19
CA SER A 7 -6.19 -0.28 -12.78
C SER A 7 -4.74 -0.18 -13.24
N LEU A 8 -4.24 1.06 -13.27
CA LEU A 8 -2.85 1.42 -13.57
C LEU A 8 -1.84 0.76 -12.60
N VAL A 9 -2.28 0.54 -11.35
CA VAL A 9 -1.52 -0.19 -10.32
C VAL A 9 -2.06 -1.61 -10.19
N PRO A 10 -1.22 -2.61 -9.84
CA PRO A 10 -1.70 -3.97 -9.59
C PRO A 10 -2.61 -4.02 -8.36
N CYS A 11 -3.51 -5.00 -8.28
CA CYS A 11 -4.29 -5.22 -7.06
C CYS A 11 -3.73 -6.37 -6.24
N TYR A 12 -2.90 -6.01 -5.28
CA TYR A 12 -2.46 -6.96 -4.29
C TYR A 12 -3.40 -6.94 -3.09
N THR A 13 -3.60 -8.11 -2.50
CA THR A 13 -4.24 -8.26 -1.19
C THR A 13 -3.17 -8.31 -0.13
N GLN A 14 -3.55 -8.02 1.12
CA GLN A 14 -2.73 -8.37 2.27
C GLN A 14 -2.60 -9.89 2.33
N THR A 15 -1.37 -10.37 2.43
CA THR A 15 -1.04 -11.80 2.54
C THR A 15 -0.88 -12.20 4.01
N TYR A 16 -0.89 -13.49 4.31
CA TYR A 16 -0.61 -13.98 5.66
C TYR A 16 0.88 -14.24 5.86
N ARG A 17 1.36 -13.98 7.07
CA ARG A 17 2.72 -14.27 7.51
C ARG A 17 2.74 -14.61 8.99
N ASP A 18 3.84 -15.23 9.41
CA ASP A 18 4.16 -15.36 10.82
C ASP A 18 4.93 -14.11 11.32
N TYR A 19 4.59 -13.69 12.53
CA TYR A 19 5.23 -12.60 13.23
C TYR A 19 6.14 -13.15 14.32
N PRO A 20 7.36 -12.60 14.48
CA PRO A 20 8.20 -12.89 15.64
C PRO A 20 7.47 -12.59 16.96
N SER A 21 7.77 -13.39 17.98
CA SER A 21 7.06 -13.34 19.27
C SER A 21 7.10 -11.98 19.95
N ASP A 22 8.19 -11.23 19.79
CA ASP A 22 8.38 -9.88 20.31
C ASP A 22 7.57 -8.80 19.55
N ARG A 23 6.95 -9.18 18.42
CA ARG A 23 6.10 -8.33 17.58
C ARG A 23 4.63 -8.75 17.60
N ILE A 24 4.23 -9.66 18.49
CA ILE A 24 2.84 -10.05 18.72
C ILE A 24 2.29 -9.26 19.92
N ARG A 25 1.08 -8.71 19.78
CA ARG A 25 0.40 -7.94 20.83
C ARG A 25 -1.00 -8.50 21.09
N ASP A 26 -1.64 -8.04 22.15
CA ASP A 26 -3.05 -8.31 22.46
C ASP A 26 -3.46 -9.79 22.58
N GLY A 27 -2.49 -10.68 22.85
CA GLY A 27 -2.73 -12.11 23.05
C GLY A 27 -3.20 -12.87 21.81
N VAL A 28 -2.90 -12.35 20.61
CA VAL A 28 -3.25 -13.03 19.34
C VAL A 28 -2.23 -14.13 18.99
N GLY A 29 -2.62 -15.04 18.09
CA GLY A 29 -1.71 -16.06 17.56
C GLY A 29 -0.58 -15.44 16.71
N PRO A 30 0.47 -16.21 16.38
CA PRO A 30 1.64 -15.71 15.67
C PRO A 30 1.38 -15.38 14.19
N ARG A 31 0.28 -15.88 13.63
CA ARG A 31 -0.05 -15.74 12.22
C ARG A 31 -1.10 -14.65 12.02
N GLY A 32 -0.84 -13.74 11.07
CA GLY A 32 -1.75 -12.66 10.74
C GLY A 32 -1.45 -12.04 9.38
N VAL A 33 -2.30 -11.10 8.97
CA VAL A 33 -2.10 -10.36 7.71
C VAL A 33 -0.85 -9.50 7.77
N THR A 34 -0.16 -9.31 6.64
CA THR A 34 1.05 -8.49 6.50
C THR A 34 0.83 -7.02 6.86
N GLY A 35 -0.40 -6.53 6.74
CA GLY A 35 -0.77 -5.16 7.03
C GLY A 35 -0.91 -4.28 5.78
N CYS A 36 -1.59 -3.15 5.95
CA CYS A 36 -1.90 -2.23 4.87
C CYS A 36 -0.66 -1.54 4.29
N THR A 37 0.31 -1.15 5.12
CA THR A 37 1.51 -0.44 4.66
C THR A 37 2.45 -1.29 3.81
N PRO A 38 2.87 -2.51 4.21
CA PRO A 38 3.67 -3.37 3.33
C PRO A 38 2.95 -3.69 2.02
N THR A 39 1.63 -3.87 2.09
CA THR A 39 0.79 -4.11 0.91
C THR A 39 0.79 -2.92 -0.04
N ALA A 40 0.58 -1.70 0.47
CA ALA A 40 0.62 -0.49 -0.33
C ALA A 40 1.99 -0.25 -1.00
N LEU A 41 3.10 -0.49 -0.27
CA LEU A 41 4.44 -0.42 -0.85
C LEU A 41 4.64 -1.48 -1.94
N SER A 42 4.17 -2.71 -1.74
CA SER A 42 4.25 -3.76 -2.77
C SER A 42 3.48 -3.40 -4.05
N ILE A 43 2.32 -2.74 -3.93
CA ILE A 43 1.54 -2.24 -5.06
C ILE A 43 2.31 -1.16 -5.83
N ILE A 44 2.94 -0.21 -5.12
CA ILE A 44 3.79 0.82 -5.73
C ILE A 44 4.97 0.19 -6.46
N MET A 45 5.63 -0.81 -5.87
CA MET A 45 6.72 -1.53 -6.54
C MET A 45 6.23 -2.23 -7.81
N GLY A 46 5.09 -2.92 -7.75
CA GLY A 46 4.51 -3.54 -8.94
C GLY A 46 4.09 -2.54 -10.02
N TYR A 47 3.67 -1.33 -9.65
CA TYR A 47 3.47 -0.25 -10.62
C TYR A 47 4.77 0.08 -11.35
N TYR A 48 5.85 0.41 -10.62
CA TYR A 48 7.11 0.80 -11.25
C TYR A 48 7.75 -0.33 -12.06
N ASP A 49 7.65 -1.57 -11.59
CA ASP A 49 8.07 -2.78 -12.31
C ASP A 49 7.49 -2.90 -13.73
N ARG A 50 6.24 -2.44 -13.90
CA ARG A 50 5.51 -2.44 -15.17
C ARG A 50 5.64 -1.14 -15.96
N ASN A 51 6.18 -0.08 -15.36
CA ASN A 51 6.15 1.28 -15.89
C ASN A 51 7.55 1.90 -15.88
N GLY A 52 8.49 1.25 -16.57
CA GLY A 52 9.81 1.83 -16.89
C GLY A 52 10.92 1.59 -15.89
N TYR A 53 10.67 0.85 -14.80
CA TYR A 53 11.69 0.44 -13.83
C TYR A 53 11.63 -1.09 -13.63
N PRO A 54 12.17 -1.89 -14.56
CA PRO A 54 12.08 -3.35 -14.49
C PRO A 54 12.86 -3.94 -13.30
N ASN A 55 12.42 -5.10 -12.80
CA ASN A 55 13.01 -5.83 -11.67
C ASN A 55 12.94 -5.08 -10.34
N MET A 56 11.89 -4.28 -10.17
CA MET A 56 11.53 -3.72 -8.87
C MET A 56 11.00 -4.82 -7.95
N VAL A 57 10.30 -5.81 -8.52
CA VAL A 57 9.89 -7.03 -7.82
C VAL A 57 10.78 -8.18 -8.30
N SER A 58 11.34 -8.95 -7.38
CA SER A 58 12.19 -10.10 -7.72
C SER A 58 11.35 -11.24 -8.29
N GLY A 59 11.49 -11.54 -9.58
CA GLY A 59 10.76 -12.62 -10.23
C GLY A 59 9.45 -12.15 -10.88
N TYR A 60 8.48 -13.06 -11.01
CA TYR A 60 7.22 -12.73 -11.68
C TYR A 60 6.28 -11.97 -10.73
N ALA A 61 5.99 -10.72 -11.06
CA ALA A 61 4.92 -9.96 -10.40
C ALA A 61 3.60 -10.16 -11.17
N PRO A 62 2.54 -10.74 -10.57
CA PRO A 62 1.24 -10.88 -11.21
C PRO A 62 0.48 -9.55 -11.22
N ALA A 63 -0.47 -9.33 -12.14
CA ALA A 63 -1.27 -8.09 -12.15
C ALA A 63 -2.25 -7.98 -10.96
N LYS A 64 -2.59 -9.13 -10.37
CA LYS A 64 -3.47 -9.25 -9.21
C LYS A 64 -3.02 -10.43 -8.35
N THR A 65 -3.30 -10.38 -7.06
CA THR A 65 -3.27 -11.55 -6.18
C THR A 65 -4.69 -11.85 -5.71
N GLU A 66 -5.03 -13.12 -5.61
CA GLU A 66 -6.31 -13.56 -5.07
C GLU A 66 -6.24 -13.66 -3.53
N LYS A 67 -7.40 -13.87 -2.89
CA LYS A 67 -7.47 -14.07 -1.44
C LYS A 67 -7.25 -15.55 -1.12
N HIS A 68 -6.13 -15.86 -0.48
CA HIS A 68 -5.82 -17.21 -0.01
C HIS A 68 -5.73 -17.29 1.50
N TYR A 69 -6.12 -18.44 2.04
CA TYR A 69 -6.03 -18.75 3.46
C TYR A 69 -4.72 -19.48 3.80
N TYR A 70 -4.12 -20.20 2.83
CA TYR A 70 -2.90 -20.98 3.02
C TYR A 70 -1.85 -20.67 1.95
N GLU A 71 -0.58 -20.70 2.37
CA GLU A 71 0.59 -20.45 1.50
C GLU A 71 0.82 -21.54 0.45
N SER A 72 0.31 -22.74 0.72
CA SER A 72 0.30 -23.87 -0.21
C SER A 72 -0.50 -23.58 -1.47
N ASP A 73 -1.42 -22.62 -1.40
CA ASP A 73 -2.36 -22.31 -2.46
C ASP A 73 -1.80 -21.21 -3.39
N ASP A 74 -0.66 -20.61 -3.03
CA ASP A 74 -0.01 -19.57 -3.82
C ASP A 74 0.55 -20.14 -5.13
N ASN A 75 0.22 -19.48 -6.24
CA ASN A 75 1.07 -19.59 -7.43
C ASN A 75 2.40 -18.84 -7.24
N ASP A 76 3.36 -19.05 -8.15
CA ASP A 76 4.71 -18.45 -8.05
C ASP A 76 4.69 -16.91 -7.92
N GLY A 77 3.75 -16.25 -8.61
CA GLY A 77 3.59 -14.80 -8.52
C GLY A 77 3.03 -14.34 -7.18
N GLU A 78 2.06 -15.06 -6.63
CA GLU A 78 1.49 -14.76 -5.31
C GLU A 78 2.51 -14.98 -4.20
N ARG A 79 3.31 -16.05 -4.29
CA ARG A 79 4.44 -16.30 -3.39
C ARG A 79 5.44 -15.15 -3.43
N THR A 80 5.78 -14.67 -4.62
CA THR A 80 6.67 -13.51 -4.80
C THR A 80 6.16 -12.27 -4.08
N ILE A 81 4.85 -11.96 -4.20
CA ILE A 81 4.24 -10.81 -3.52
C ILE A 81 4.17 -11.02 -2.01
N ARG A 82 3.85 -12.22 -1.53
CA ARG A 82 3.85 -12.54 -0.10
C ARG A 82 5.23 -12.37 0.53
N GLU A 83 6.27 -12.88 -0.12
CA GLU A 83 7.65 -12.72 0.35
C GLU A 83 8.05 -11.25 0.38
N LEU A 84 7.71 -10.48 -0.66
CA LEU A 84 7.96 -9.05 -0.71
C LEU A 84 7.27 -8.30 0.44
N GLN A 85 5.97 -8.54 0.65
CA GLN A 85 5.22 -7.92 1.74
C GLN A 85 5.75 -8.34 3.12
N THR A 86 6.21 -9.58 3.27
CA THR A 86 6.84 -10.07 4.51
C THR A 86 8.14 -9.32 4.79
N LYS A 87 9.04 -9.24 3.80
CA LYS A 87 10.32 -8.51 3.91
C LYS A 87 10.12 -7.02 4.17
N LEU A 88 9.14 -6.39 3.52
CA LEU A 88 8.74 -5.00 3.80
C LEU A 88 8.23 -4.84 5.24
N GLY A 89 7.38 -5.77 5.71
CA GLY A 89 6.89 -5.76 7.08
C GLY A 89 8.00 -5.98 8.12
N ASP A 90 9.02 -6.77 7.79
CA ASP A 90 10.21 -6.93 8.64
C ASP A 90 11.05 -5.67 8.70
N ALA A 91 11.34 -5.05 7.55
CA ALA A 91 12.07 -3.79 7.48
C ALA A 91 11.37 -2.67 8.26
N MET A 92 10.04 -2.60 8.18
CA MET A 92 9.23 -1.61 8.91
C MET A 92 8.90 -2.02 10.35
N ASN A 93 9.38 -3.17 10.83
CA ASN A 93 9.10 -3.68 12.16
C ASN A 93 7.59 -3.71 12.46
N THR A 94 6.77 -4.11 11.47
CA THR A 94 5.33 -4.29 11.60
C THR A 94 5.05 -5.29 12.72
N TYR A 95 4.02 -5.00 13.52
CA TYR A 95 3.57 -5.84 14.63
C TYR A 95 2.15 -6.35 14.37
N LEU A 96 1.82 -7.48 14.96
CA LEU A 96 0.49 -8.08 14.87
C LEU A 96 -0.35 -7.72 16.10
N SER A 97 -1.55 -7.20 15.87
CA SER A 97 -2.56 -6.90 16.88
C SER A 97 -3.88 -7.61 16.55
N LYS A 98 -4.91 -7.41 17.38
CA LYS A 98 -6.28 -7.90 17.08
C LYS A 98 -6.83 -7.39 15.75
N SER A 99 -6.38 -6.23 15.29
CA SER A 99 -6.79 -5.61 14.03
C SER A 99 -5.94 -6.06 12.82
N GLY A 100 -4.93 -6.91 13.03
CA GLY A 100 -4.02 -7.40 12.00
C GLY A 100 -2.64 -6.72 12.02
N GLY A 101 -1.90 -6.86 10.91
CA GLY A 101 -0.58 -6.27 10.74
C GLY A 101 -0.63 -4.75 10.78
N SER A 102 0.08 -4.15 11.74
CA SER A 102 0.08 -2.73 12.04
C SER A 102 1.49 -2.15 11.92
N THR A 103 1.60 -0.98 11.29
CA THR A 103 2.89 -0.30 11.07
C THR A 103 2.84 1.10 11.66
N ASN A 104 3.86 1.44 12.46
CA ASN A 104 4.03 2.81 12.93
C ASN A 104 4.53 3.68 11.76
N THR A 105 3.95 4.86 11.57
CA THR A 105 4.30 5.77 10.45
C THR A 105 5.78 6.15 10.40
N PHE A 106 6.44 6.30 11.55
CA PHE A 106 7.89 6.56 11.63
C PHE A 106 8.75 5.40 11.10
N ARG A 107 8.15 4.20 10.94
CA ARG A 107 8.83 3.03 10.38
C ARG A 107 8.69 2.90 8.86
N ILE A 108 7.76 3.64 8.23
CA ILE A 108 7.55 3.60 6.77
C ILE A 108 8.84 3.86 5.97
N PRO A 109 9.68 4.86 6.34
CA PRO A 109 10.95 5.07 5.65
C PRO A 109 11.86 3.84 5.60
N TYR A 110 11.83 2.96 6.60
CA TYR A 110 12.65 1.74 6.60
C TYR A 110 12.20 0.74 5.53
N GLY A 111 10.91 0.69 5.21
CA GLY A 111 10.41 -0.07 4.06
C GLY A 111 10.93 0.51 2.75
N ILE A 112 10.96 1.84 2.62
CA ILE A 112 11.50 2.51 1.44
C ILE A 112 13.02 2.27 1.31
N TYR A 113 13.77 2.30 2.42
CA TYR A 113 15.19 1.93 2.41
C TYR A 113 15.41 0.49 2.02
N TYR A 114 14.58 -0.43 2.49
CA TYR A 114 14.62 -1.82 2.05
C TYR A 114 14.45 -1.93 0.52
N ILE A 115 13.49 -1.20 -0.06
CA ILE A 115 13.29 -1.17 -1.53
C ILE A 115 14.56 -0.63 -2.22
N ARG A 116 15.10 0.49 -1.75
CA ARG A 116 16.33 1.08 -2.31
C ARG A 116 17.49 0.09 -2.30
N ASP A 117 17.69 -0.60 -1.19
CA ASP A 117 18.87 -1.45 -0.97
C ASP A 117 18.71 -2.85 -1.59
N ASN A 118 17.50 -3.25 -2.01
CA ASN A 118 17.18 -4.60 -2.51
C ASN A 118 16.46 -4.59 -3.86
N THR A 119 16.53 -3.50 -4.64
CA THR A 119 16.03 -3.48 -6.02
C THR A 119 17.10 -4.04 -6.97
N TYR A 120 16.70 -5.01 -7.80
CA TYR A 120 17.62 -5.96 -8.45
C TYR A 120 18.22 -5.45 -9.76
N SER A 121 17.79 -4.29 -10.25
CA SER A 121 18.25 -3.73 -11.52
C SER A 121 18.44 -2.24 -11.37
N TYR A 122 19.65 -1.77 -11.70
CA TYR A 122 20.03 -0.36 -11.71
C TYR A 122 19.71 0.36 -10.40
N ASN A 123 20.55 0.22 -9.36
CA ASN A 123 20.47 0.90 -8.05
C ASN A 123 19.93 2.35 -8.19
N PRO A 124 18.60 2.55 -8.22
CA PRO A 124 18.07 3.84 -8.55
C PRO A 124 18.24 4.65 -7.29
N ARG A 125 18.59 5.93 -7.42
CA ARG A 125 18.54 6.82 -6.25
C ARG A 125 17.07 7.03 -5.91
N ILE A 126 16.52 6.11 -5.11
CA ILE A 126 15.17 6.19 -4.58
C ILE A 126 15.19 7.22 -3.45
N SER A 127 14.48 8.32 -3.67
CA SER A 127 14.12 9.27 -2.63
C SER A 127 12.62 9.22 -2.40
N TYR A 128 12.19 9.79 -1.29
CA TYR A 128 10.76 9.94 -1.02
C TYR A 128 10.48 11.34 -0.48
N ASN A 129 9.31 11.85 -0.84
CA ASN A 129 8.77 13.08 -0.28
C ASN A 129 7.63 12.73 0.66
N VAL A 130 7.63 13.34 1.86
CA VAL A 130 6.51 13.26 2.80
C VAL A 130 5.66 14.50 2.65
N ILE A 131 4.44 14.32 2.17
CA ILE A 131 3.43 15.38 2.08
C ILE A 131 2.56 15.27 3.32
N ARG A 132 2.76 16.16 4.28
CA ARG A 132 2.00 16.17 5.53
C ARG A 132 0.63 16.82 5.37
N ALA A 133 -0.31 16.44 6.24
CA ALA A 133 -1.64 17.03 6.29
C ALA A 133 -1.59 18.56 6.38
N ASN A 134 -2.13 19.23 5.35
CA ASN A 134 -2.38 20.66 5.29
C ASN A 134 -3.43 20.96 4.22
N ASN A 135 -3.82 22.23 4.07
CA ASN A 135 -4.83 22.64 3.08
C ASN A 135 -4.38 22.44 1.61
N SER A 136 -3.08 22.31 1.35
CA SER A 136 -2.49 22.09 0.02
C SER A 136 -2.23 20.61 -0.28
N LEU A 137 -2.55 19.70 0.64
CA LEU A 137 -2.29 18.26 0.52
C LEU A 137 -2.88 17.69 -0.76
N PHE A 138 -4.17 17.96 -1.03
CA PHE A 138 -4.84 17.46 -2.23
C PHE A 138 -4.17 17.94 -3.52
N GLY A 139 -3.77 19.21 -3.58
CA GLY A 139 -3.03 19.77 -4.71
C GLY A 139 -1.66 19.11 -4.90
N SER A 140 -0.95 18.84 -3.80
CA SER A 140 0.36 18.19 -3.81
C SER A 140 0.28 16.74 -4.28
N ILE A 141 -0.72 15.98 -3.80
CA ILE A 141 -1.02 14.62 -4.27
C ILE A 141 -1.32 14.63 -5.77
N LYS A 142 -2.12 15.58 -6.26
CA LYS A 142 -2.41 15.71 -7.70
C LYS A 142 -1.15 16.00 -8.52
N SER A 143 -0.23 16.81 -8.00
CA SER A 143 1.05 17.12 -8.67
C SER A 143 1.93 15.88 -8.85
N GLU A 144 2.01 15.03 -7.82
CA GLU A 144 2.73 13.76 -7.87
C GLU A 144 2.10 12.81 -8.90
N ILE A 145 0.77 12.65 -8.89
CA ILE A 145 0.05 11.80 -9.86
C ILE A 145 0.24 12.29 -11.30
N LYS A 146 0.17 13.61 -11.55
CA LYS A 146 0.46 14.21 -12.86
C LYS A 146 1.87 13.91 -13.36
N SER A 147 2.79 13.69 -12.43
CA SER A 147 4.18 13.34 -12.73
C SER A 147 4.40 11.83 -12.84
N GLY A 148 3.33 11.02 -12.91
CA GLY A 148 3.41 9.57 -13.00
C GLY A 148 3.82 8.87 -11.70
N ARG A 149 3.69 9.53 -10.54
CA ARG A 149 4.09 8.97 -9.25
C ARG A 149 2.87 8.63 -8.40
N PRO A 150 2.50 7.34 -8.27
CA PRO A 150 1.52 6.93 -7.27
C PRO A 150 2.10 7.11 -5.86
N LEU A 151 1.22 7.31 -4.89
CA LEU A 151 1.60 7.64 -3.51
C LEU A 151 1.02 6.62 -2.55
N LEU A 152 1.80 6.29 -1.52
CA LEU A 152 1.25 5.67 -0.32
C LEU A 152 0.59 6.76 0.53
N VAL A 153 -0.67 6.60 0.87
CA VAL A 153 -1.43 7.59 1.64
C VAL A 153 -1.94 6.97 2.93
N ASN A 154 -1.65 7.60 4.06
CA ASN A 154 -2.12 7.18 5.38
C ASN A 154 -3.39 7.94 5.75
N LEU A 155 -4.45 7.18 5.95
CA LEU A 155 -5.75 7.64 6.41
C LEU A 155 -5.90 7.39 7.91
N SER A 156 -6.55 8.30 8.64
CA SER A 156 -7.26 7.93 9.87
C SER A 156 -8.73 7.77 9.57
N ILE A 157 -9.38 6.86 10.29
CA ILE A 157 -10.80 6.60 10.17
C ILE A 157 -11.49 7.19 11.40
N ASP A 158 -12.53 8.02 11.20
CA ASP A 158 -13.26 8.63 12.31
C ASP A 158 -13.89 7.54 13.19
N GLY A 159 -13.68 7.64 14.51
CA GLY A 159 -14.18 6.66 15.47
C GLY A 159 -13.33 5.39 15.62
N GLU A 160 -12.20 5.30 14.92
CA GLU A 160 -11.23 4.21 15.08
C GLU A 160 -9.85 4.72 15.52
N ASP A 161 -9.21 3.98 16.42
CA ASP A 161 -7.83 4.27 16.85
C ASP A 161 -6.78 3.86 15.80
N ASN A 162 -7.19 3.09 14.79
CA ASN A 162 -6.32 2.56 13.75
C ASN A 162 -6.47 3.34 12.43
N GLY A 163 -5.37 3.53 11.73
CA GLY A 163 -5.34 4.10 10.39
C GLY A 163 -5.30 3.03 9.29
N HIS A 164 -5.38 3.46 8.03
CA HIS A 164 -5.23 2.60 6.86
C HIS A 164 -4.26 3.21 5.85
N SER A 165 -3.34 2.41 5.32
CA SER A 165 -2.46 2.81 4.22
C SER A 165 -3.06 2.34 2.89
N ILE A 166 -3.19 3.26 1.94
CA ILE A 166 -3.71 3.00 0.59
C ILE A 166 -2.73 3.47 -0.47
N VAL A 167 -2.92 3.07 -1.73
CA VAL A 167 -2.19 3.62 -2.87
C VAL A 167 -3.09 4.53 -3.67
N VAL A 168 -2.73 5.80 -3.78
CA VAL A 168 -3.41 6.75 -4.68
C VAL A 168 -2.65 6.86 -5.99
N TYR A 169 -3.33 6.63 -7.10
CA TYR A 169 -2.72 6.60 -8.44
C TYR A 169 -3.45 7.43 -9.49
N GLY A 170 -4.60 8.00 -9.14
CA GLY A 170 -5.41 8.80 -10.05
C GLY A 170 -6.22 9.85 -9.32
N TYR A 171 -6.81 10.77 -10.06
CA TYR A 171 -7.77 11.72 -9.53
C TYR A 171 -8.82 12.10 -10.59
N TYR A 172 -9.99 12.53 -10.13
CA TYR A 172 -11.04 13.11 -10.96
C TYR A 172 -11.72 14.23 -10.19
N LYS A 173 -11.64 15.46 -10.71
CA LYS A 173 -12.11 16.68 -10.03
C LYS A 173 -11.53 16.79 -8.61
N ASP A 174 -12.39 16.67 -7.60
CA ASP A 174 -12.10 16.76 -6.17
C ASP A 174 -12.04 15.38 -5.49
N SER A 175 -11.89 14.32 -6.29
CA SER A 175 -11.75 12.96 -5.78
C SER A 175 -10.42 12.35 -6.20
N LEU A 176 -9.84 11.54 -5.31
CA LEU A 176 -8.73 10.64 -5.60
C LEU A 176 -9.28 9.27 -6.04
N ILE A 177 -8.48 8.55 -6.83
CA ILE A 177 -8.71 7.16 -7.20
C ILE A 177 -7.62 6.36 -6.48
N ALA A 178 -8.05 5.42 -5.64
CA ALA A 178 -7.14 4.74 -4.73
C ALA A 178 -7.38 3.23 -4.66
N ASN A 179 -6.30 2.48 -4.51
CA ASN A 179 -6.27 1.05 -4.24
C ASN A 179 -6.08 0.80 -2.74
N PHE A 180 -7.01 0.06 -2.13
CA PHE A 180 -7.06 -0.21 -0.68
C PHE A 180 -6.28 -1.45 -0.25
N GLY A 181 -5.67 -2.18 -1.19
CA GLY A 181 -4.91 -3.39 -0.89
C GLY A 181 -5.78 -4.60 -0.56
N TRP A 182 -6.92 -4.74 -1.25
CA TRP A 182 -7.91 -5.80 -1.04
C TRP A 182 -8.04 -6.76 -2.23
N GLY A 183 -6.96 -6.95 -2.99
CA GLY A 183 -6.87 -7.94 -4.07
C GLY A 183 -7.80 -7.67 -5.26
N ALA A 184 -8.25 -8.72 -5.93
CA ALA A 184 -9.14 -8.66 -7.10
C ALA A 184 -10.60 -8.24 -6.82
N ASN A 185 -10.89 -7.85 -5.57
CA ASN A 185 -12.23 -7.45 -5.16
C ASN A 185 -12.66 -6.17 -5.90
N ILE A 186 -13.93 -6.08 -6.30
CA ILE A 186 -14.52 -4.88 -6.92
C ILE A 186 -14.39 -3.63 -6.03
N SER A 187 -14.23 -3.82 -4.72
CA SER A 187 -14.01 -2.75 -3.75
C SER A 187 -12.54 -2.40 -3.51
N ALA A 188 -11.59 -3.03 -4.22
CA ALA A 188 -10.17 -2.73 -4.04
C ALA A 188 -9.81 -1.33 -4.55
N ASN A 189 -10.45 -0.89 -5.63
CA ASN A 189 -10.26 0.42 -6.22
C ASN A 189 -11.49 1.31 -5.96
N LEU A 190 -11.33 2.35 -5.14
CA LEU A 190 -12.41 3.24 -4.75
C LEU A 190 -12.09 4.70 -5.06
N ARG A 191 -13.17 5.47 -5.22
CA ARG A 191 -13.11 6.92 -5.26
C ARG A 191 -13.12 7.46 -3.83
N VAL A 192 -12.16 8.33 -3.52
CA VAL A 192 -12.03 9.04 -2.24
C VAL A 192 -12.34 10.51 -2.49
N ASN A 193 -13.47 11.01 -2.00
CA ASN A 193 -13.83 12.42 -2.16
C ASN A 193 -13.08 13.26 -1.14
N MET A 194 -12.48 14.36 -1.58
CA MET A 194 -11.59 15.19 -0.76
C MET A 194 -12.22 16.56 -0.49
N ASN A 195 -12.00 17.07 0.72
CA ASN A 195 -12.22 18.48 1.07
C ASN A 195 -11.06 18.95 1.96
N GLY A 196 -10.07 19.60 1.37
CA GLY A 196 -8.78 19.86 2.03
C GLY A 196 -8.06 18.53 2.30
N ASN A 197 -7.77 18.26 3.58
CA ASN A 197 -7.23 16.97 4.03
C ASN A 197 -8.30 16.01 4.60
N ASN A 198 -9.56 16.43 4.69
CA ASN A 198 -10.67 15.55 5.05
C ASN A 198 -11.07 14.71 3.84
N TYR A 199 -11.57 13.50 4.10
CA TYR A 199 -12.06 12.62 3.05
C TYR A 199 -13.39 11.95 3.41
N THR A 200 -14.12 11.55 2.37
CA THR A 200 -15.22 10.60 2.46
C THR A 200 -15.13 9.55 1.36
N ILE A 201 -15.52 8.31 1.67
CA ILE A 201 -15.55 7.18 0.76
C ILE A 201 -16.94 6.58 0.85
N ASN A 202 -17.60 6.44 -0.30
CA ASN A 202 -18.87 5.75 -0.42
C ASN A 202 -18.61 4.43 -1.15
N GLY A 203 -18.70 3.30 -0.45
CA GLY A 203 -18.43 1.97 -1.00
C GLY A 203 -19.48 0.94 -0.62
N LYS A 204 -19.46 -0.22 -1.30
CA LYS A 204 -20.38 -1.34 -1.02
C LYS A 204 -20.27 -1.89 0.42
N GLY A 205 -19.20 -1.57 1.15
CA GLY A 205 -18.98 -1.99 2.54
C GLY A 205 -19.35 -0.94 3.59
N GLY A 206 -19.88 0.22 3.20
CA GLY A 206 -20.21 1.33 4.11
C GLY A 206 -19.56 2.66 3.70
N ASN A 207 -19.93 3.72 4.43
CA ASN A 207 -19.32 5.03 4.28
C ASN A 207 -18.16 5.15 5.28
N MET A 208 -16.99 5.58 4.81
CA MET A 208 -15.85 5.89 5.68
C MET A 208 -15.51 7.37 5.55
N SER A 209 -15.15 8.02 6.65
CA SER A 209 -14.64 9.38 6.68
C SER A 209 -13.42 9.48 7.58
N GLY A 210 -12.68 10.57 7.42
CA GLY A 210 -11.62 10.95 8.33
C GLY A 210 -10.67 11.94 7.69
N VAL A 211 -9.40 11.87 8.09
CA VAL A 211 -8.35 12.77 7.58
C VAL A 211 -7.21 11.98 6.97
N VAL A 212 -6.68 12.50 5.87
CA VAL A 212 -5.38 12.07 5.38
C VAL A 212 -4.32 12.68 6.30
N LYS A 213 -3.53 11.81 6.94
CA LYS A 213 -2.45 12.22 7.86
C LYS A 213 -1.20 12.65 7.11
N GLU A 214 -0.84 11.87 6.09
CA GLU A 214 0.35 12.08 5.27
C GLU A 214 0.29 11.22 4.00
N ALA A 215 1.09 11.62 3.02
CA ALA A 215 1.34 10.84 1.81
C ALA A 215 2.85 10.73 1.55
N PHE A 216 3.28 9.60 1.00
CA PHE A 216 4.64 9.30 0.61
C PHE A 216 4.69 9.12 -0.90
N GLY A 217 5.34 10.04 -1.60
CA GLY A 217 5.66 9.91 -3.02
C GLY A 217 7.07 9.39 -3.21
N LEU A 218 7.24 8.25 -3.86
CA LEU A 218 8.56 7.71 -4.19
C LEU A 218 9.04 8.31 -5.51
N THR A 219 10.28 8.79 -5.54
CA THR A 219 10.95 9.29 -6.74
C THR A 219 12.17 8.43 -7.05
N PHE A 220 12.29 8.05 -8.31
CA PHE A 220 13.38 7.22 -8.83
C PHE A 220 14.26 8.10 -9.72
N ASN A 221 15.51 8.31 -9.31
CA ASN A 221 16.48 9.09 -10.10
C ASN A 221 17.60 8.19 -10.60
N TYR A 222 18.08 8.48 -11.80
CA TYR A 222 19.28 7.88 -12.40
C TYR A 222 20.52 8.73 -12.10
#